data_AF-A0A382FVM5-F1
#
_entry.id   AF-A0A382FVM5-F1
#
_cell.length_a   1.000
_cell.length_b   1.000
_cell.length_c   1.000
_cell.angle_alpha   90.00
_cell.angle_beta   90.00
_cell.angle_gamma   90.00
#
_symmetry.space_group_name_H-M   'P 1'
#
loop_
_entity.id
_entity.type
_entity.pdbx_description
1 polymer ?
#
loop_
_entity_poly.entity_id
_entity_poly.type
_entity_poly.pdbx_seq_one_letter_code
_entity_poly.pdbx_strand_id
1 'polypeptide(L)'
;MLVCDHPNADTAGAVPEANIEPMTLTEHPDHFAARHIGPDAAEARTMLEALGHDSMEGFIDTVVPPSIRSARPLNLPPALSEHEALVALKQIISANKPFRSYLGMGFHNCLVPPAIQRNLLENPGWYTQYTPYQAEISQGRLESLLNFQTMVVDLTGLEIANASLLDEATACAEAMVMCHTVKGKGSRNVFVAAADCHPQNIELLQTRAAP
;
A
#
# COMPACT_ATOMS: atom_id res chain seq x y z
N MET A 1 -57.20 0.75 -41.91
CA MET A 1 -57.72 -0.56 -41.49
C MET A 1 -57.12 -0.82 -40.11
N LEU A 2 -57.46 -0.07 -39.05
CA LEU A 2 -58.75 0.09 -38.39
C LEU A 2 -59.44 -1.25 -38.18
N VAL A 3 -59.14 -1.89 -37.04
CA VAL A 3 -60.16 -2.53 -36.20
C VAL A 3 -59.81 -2.18 -34.75
N CYS A 4 -60.66 -1.34 -34.18
CA CYS A 4 -60.83 -1.19 -32.74
C CYS A 4 -61.75 -2.31 -32.27
N ASP A 5 -61.47 -2.91 -31.12
CA ASP A 5 -62.52 -3.49 -30.28
C ASP A 5 -62.19 -3.20 -28.81
N HIS A 6 -63.21 -2.76 -28.10
CA HIS A 6 -63.20 -2.27 -26.72
C HIS A 6 -63.87 -3.32 -25.78
N PRO A 7 -63.86 -3.10 -24.46
CA PRO A 7 -63.37 -4.06 -23.46
C PRO A 7 -64.47 -4.99 -22.93
N ASN A 8 -64.06 -6.10 -22.31
CA ASN A 8 -64.95 -6.87 -21.45
C ASN A 8 -64.40 -6.96 -20.03
N ALA A 9 -65.33 -6.79 -19.10
CA ALA A 9 -65.15 -6.36 -17.72
C ALA A 9 -64.64 -7.44 -16.76
N ASP A 10 -64.04 -6.94 -15.68
CA ASP A 10 -63.86 -7.50 -14.35
C ASP A 10 -64.45 -8.90 -14.07
N THR A 11 -63.54 -9.83 -13.79
CA THR A 11 -63.71 -10.74 -12.64
C THR A 11 -62.42 -10.70 -11.83
N ALA A 12 -62.41 -9.85 -10.81
CA ALA A 12 -61.40 -9.81 -9.77
C ALA A 12 -61.43 -11.12 -8.96
N GLY A 13 -60.62 -12.09 -9.38
CA GLY A 13 -60.15 -13.15 -8.50
C GLY A 13 -58.86 -12.68 -7.85
N ALA A 14 -58.93 -12.28 -6.58
CA ALA A 14 -57.74 -11.96 -5.79
C ALA A 14 -56.83 -13.20 -5.72
N VAL A 15 -55.71 -13.16 -6.43
CA VAL A 15 -54.63 -14.12 -6.28
C VAL A 15 -54.07 -13.91 -4.86
N PRO A 16 -53.95 -14.95 -4.03
CA PRO A 16 -53.32 -14.78 -2.73
C PRO A 16 -51.90 -14.27 -2.97
N GLU A 17 -51.54 -13.13 -2.39
CA GLU A 17 -50.16 -12.64 -2.36
C GLU A 17 -49.31 -13.75 -1.74
N ALA A 18 -48.57 -14.46 -2.60
CA ALA A 18 -47.56 -15.38 -2.15
C ALA A 18 -46.57 -14.54 -1.34
N ASN A 19 -46.43 -14.87 -0.06
CA ASN A 19 -45.42 -14.31 0.80
C ASN A 19 -44.06 -14.86 0.31
N ILE A 20 -43.52 -14.24 -0.75
CA ILE A 20 -42.21 -14.56 -1.28
C ILE A 20 -41.23 -13.91 -0.30
N GLU A 21 -40.80 -14.71 0.69
CA GLU A 21 -39.56 -14.45 1.43
C GLU A 21 -38.50 -14.02 0.41
N PRO A 22 -37.89 -12.83 0.56
CA PRO A 22 -36.91 -12.36 -0.41
C PRO A 22 -35.81 -13.42 -0.47
N MET A 23 -35.72 -14.10 -1.60
CA MET A 23 -34.69 -15.09 -1.86
C MET A 23 -33.36 -14.36 -1.73
N THR A 24 -32.69 -14.53 -0.60
CA THR A 24 -31.33 -14.08 -0.39
C THR A 24 -30.48 -14.84 -1.40
N LEU A 25 -30.20 -14.17 -2.52
CA LEU A 25 -29.19 -14.63 -3.46
C LEU A 25 -27.93 -14.91 -2.63
N THR A 26 -27.42 -16.14 -2.75
CA THR A 26 -26.24 -16.59 -2.02
C THR A 26 -25.12 -15.57 -2.22
N GLU A 27 -24.49 -15.16 -1.12
CA GLU A 27 -23.33 -14.28 -1.16
C GLU A 27 -22.24 -14.88 -2.08
N HIS A 28 -21.50 -14.02 -2.78
CA HIS A 28 -20.45 -14.47 -3.68
C HIS A 28 -19.40 -15.26 -2.88
N PRO A 29 -19.05 -16.50 -3.28
CA PRO A 29 -18.24 -17.40 -2.44
C PRO A 29 -16.78 -16.96 -2.27
N ASP A 30 -16.33 -15.99 -3.05
CA ASP A 30 -14.96 -15.48 -3.02
C ASP A 30 -14.79 -14.41 -1.92
N HIS A 31 -14.19 -14.83 -0.81
CA HIS A 31 -13.77 -13.95 0.27
C HIS A 31 -12.24 -13.84 0.28
N PHE A 32 -11.71 -12.63 0.05
CA PHE A 32 -10.26 -12.37 0.07
C PHE A 32 -9.58 -12.84 1.37
N ALA A 33 -10.28 -12.77 2.50
CA ALA A 33 -9.77 -13.26 3.79
C ALA A 33 -9.35 -14.74 3.73
N ALA A 34 -10.06 -15.59 2.99
CA ALA A 34 -9.72 -17.00 2.83
C ALA A 34 -8.51 -17.24 1.90
N ARG A 35 -8.09 -16.23 1.12
CA ARG A 35 -6.84 -16.25 0.34
C ARG A 35 -5.67 -15.66 1.12
N HIS A 36 -5.95 -14.69 1.97
CA HIS A 36 -4.96 -13.95 2.74
C HIS A 36 -4.53 -14.71 4.02
N ILE A 37 -5.48 -15.31 4.72
CA ILE A 37 -5.22 -16.09 5.93
C ILE A 37 -4.79 -17.49 5.50
N GLY A 38 -3.57 -17.86 5.85
CA GLY A 38 -3.01 -19.19 5.52
C GLY A 38 -3.77 -20.32 6.21
N PRO A 39 -3.86 -20.33 7.56
CA PRO A 39 -4.54 -21.40 8.28
C PRO A 39 -6.05 -21.42 8.07
N ASP A 40 -6.59 -22.58 7.70
CA ASP A 40 -8.04 -22.77 7.65
C ASP A 40 -8.65 -23.01 9.05
N ALA A 41 -9.97 -23.21 9.11
CA ALA A 41 -10.67 -23.41 10.39
C ALA A 41 -10.26 -24.69 11.13
N ALA A 42 -9.86 -25.75 10.42
CA ALA A 42 -9.41 -27.00 11.03
C ALA A 42 -7.98 -26.84 11.56
N GLU A 43 -7.08 -26.24 10.76
CA GLU A 43 -5.71 -25.94 11.17
C GLU A 43 -5.68 -24.96 12.35
N ALA A 44 -6.51 -23.93 12.33
CA ALA A 44 -6.68 -23.00 13.45
C ALA A 44 -7.12 -23.72 14.73
N ARG A 45 -8.03 -24.69 14.64
CA ARG A 45 -8.45 -25.50 15.78
C ARG A 45 -7.31 -26.35 16.32
N THR A 46 -6.56 -27.04 15.46
CA THR A 46 -5.39 -27.83 15.87
C THR A 46 -4.33 -26.96 16.57
N MET A 47 -4.09 -25.74 16.09
CA MET A 47 -3.18 -24.79 16.75
C MET A 47 -3.70 -24.33 18.11
N LEU A 48 -5.00 -24.03 18.22
CA LEU A 48 -5.62 -23.63 19.49
C LEU A 48 -5.58 -24.75 20.53
N GLU A 49 -5.86 -26.00 20.12
CA GLU A 49 -5.73 -27.19 20.97
C GLU A 49 -4.30 -27.36 21.50
N ALA A 50 -3.29 -27.17 20.65
CA ALA A 50 -1.88 -27.23 21.05
C ALA A 50 -1.50 -26.13 22.07
N LEU A 51 -2.18 -24.98 22.02
CA LEU A 51 -2.01 -23.87 22.96
C LEU A 51 -2.91 -24.02 24.21
N GLY A 52 -3.79 -25.02 24.28
CA GLY A 52 -4.70 -25.25 25.40
C GLY A 52 -5.91 -24.31 25.42
N HIS A 53 -6.37 -23.82 24.26
CA HIS A 53 -7.52 -22.94 24.12
C HIS A 53 -8.64 -23.57 23.28
N ASP A 54 -9.89 -23.39 23.70
CA ASP A 54 -11.06 -23.94 23.00
C ASP A 54 -11.57 -23.04 21.85
N SER A 55 -11.17 -21.76 21.84
CA SER A 55 -11.62 -20.77 20.85
C SER A 55 -10.60 -19.66 20.63
N MET A 56 -10.70 -18.99 19.48
CA MET A 56 -9.89 -17.81 19.16
C MET A 56 -10.21 -16.66 20.11
N GLU A 57 -11.49 -16.45 20.42
CA GLU A 57 -11.94 -15.41 21.35
C GLU A 57 -11.32 -15.61 22.73
N GLY A 58 -11.39 -16.84 23.26
CA GLY A 58 -10.80 -17.19 24.55
C GLY A 58 -9.28 -17.05 24.57
N PHE A 59 -8.59 -17.34 23.46
CA PHE A 59 -7.16 -17.08 23.32
C PHE A 59 -6.84 -15.58 23.33
N ILE A 60 -7.59 -14.76 22.58
CA ILE A 60 -7.38 -13.30 22.55
C ILE A 60 -7.65 -12.67 23.93
N ASP A 61 -8.64 -13.16 24.68
CA ASP A 61 -8.94 -12.71 26.05
C ASP A 61 -7.76 -12.89 27.03
N THR A 62 -6.91 -13.92 26.83
CA THR A 62 -5.73 -14.13 27.69
C THR A 62 -4.52 -13.32 27.26
N VAL A 63 -4.43 -12.95 25.98
CA VAL A 63 -3.27 -12.25 25.40
C VAL A 63 -3.41 -10.73 25.49
N VAL A 64 -4.61 -10.19 25.20
CA VAL A 64 -4.84 -8.75 25.12
C VAL A 64 -5.44 -8.24 26.44
N PRO A 65 -4.76 -7.35 27.18
CA PRO A 65 -5.30 -6.81 28.43
C PRO A 65 -6.68 -6.14 28.22
N PRO A 66 -7.68 -6.44 29.07
CA PRO A 66 -9.03 -5.90 28.90
C PRO A 66 -9.09 -4.36 28.93
N SER A 67 -8.16 -3.71 29.63
CA SER A 67 -8.09 -2.25 29.75
C SER A 67 -7.79 -1.53 28.43
N ILE A 68 -7.22 -2.23 27.45
CA ILE A 68 -6.89 -1.65 26.13
C ILE A 68 -7.64 -2.33 24.98
N ARG A 69 -8.40 -3.40 25.24
CA ARG A 69 -9.17 -4.10 24.22
C ARG A 69 -10.37 -3.25 23.80
N SER A 70 -10.51 -3.01 22.49
CA SER A 70 -11.71 -2.36 21.96
C SER A 70 -12.94 -3.24 22.18
N ALA A 71 -13.94 -2.70 22.87
CA ALA A 71 -15.23 -3.35 23.07
C ALA A 71 -16.17 -3.22 21.85
N ARG A 72 -15.81 -2.40 20.86
CA ARG A 72 -16.58 -2.17 19.64
C ARG A 72 -15.88 -2.72 18.41
N PRO A 73 -16.62 -3.27 17.43
CA PRO A 73 -16.06 -3.60 16.13
C PRO A 73 -15.55 -2.34 15.42
N LEU A 74 -14.65 -2.52 14.46
CA LEU A 74 -14.21 -1.42 13.61
C LEU A 74 -15.40 -0.93 12.76
N ASN A 75 -15.58 0.38 12.68
CA ASN A 75 -16.60 0.99 11.82
C ASN A 75 -16.04 1.12 10.40
N LEU A 76 -16.07 0.02 9.65
CA LEU A 76 -15.60 -0.06 8.27
C LEU A 76 -16.76 -0.46 7.33
N PRO A 77 -16.69 -0.09 6.03
CA PRO A 77 -17.61 -0.63 5.03
C PRO A 77 -17.56 -2.16 4.99
N PRO A 78 -18.63 -2.82 4.51
CA PRO A 78 -18.61 -4.25 4.24
C PRO A 78 -17.42 -4.64 3.35
N ALA A 79 -16.88 -5.84 3.59
CA ALA A 79 -15.80 -6.37 2.77
C ALA A 79 -16.27 -6.54 1.32
N LEU A 80 -15.43 -6.11 0.38
CA LEU A 80 -15.62 -6.33 -1.04
C LEU A 80 -14.87 -7.59 -1.47
N SER A 81 -15.37 -8.27 -2.51
CA SER A 81 -14.56 -9.23 -3.25
C SER A 81 -13.37 -8.55 -3.95
N GLU A 82 -12.37 -9.33 -4.37
CA GLU A 82 -11.21 -8.80 -5.11
C GLU A 82 -11.64 -8.01 -6.36
N HIS A 83 -12.63 -8.55 -7.09
CA HIS A 83 -13.14 -7.92 -8.30
C HIS A 83 -13.83 -6.58 -8.00
N GLU A 84 -14.71 -6.55 -7.01
CA GLU A 84 -15.43 -5.33 -6.61
C GLU A 84 -14.46 -4.26 -6.11
N ALA A 85 -13.44 -4.64 -5.33
CA ALA A 85 -12.41 -3.72 -4.87
C ALA A 85 -11.63 -3.09 -6.03
N LEU A 86 -11.26 -3.87 -7.06
CA LEU A 86 -10.60 -3.35 -8.26
C LEU A 86 -11.51 -2.42 -9.07
N VAL A 87 -12.80 -2.73 -9.19
CA VAL A 87 -13.78 -1.86 -9.87
C VAL A 87 -13.94 -0.55 -9.11
N ALA A 88 -14.11 -0.59 -7.79
CA ALA A 88 -14.22 0.60 -6.95
C ALA A 88 -12.95 1.47 -7.05
N LEU A 89 -11.77 0.87 -6.98
CA LEU A 89 -10.51 1.60 -7.11
C LEU A 89 -10.35 2.24 -8.50
N LYS A 90 -10.74 1.56 -9.58
CA LYS A 90 -10.74 2.12 -10.94
C LYS A 90 -11.67 3.33 -11.05
N GLN A 91 -12.82 3.33 -10.38
CA GLN A 91 -13.72 4.49 -10.36
C GLN A 91 -13.05 5.69 -9.70
N ILE A 92 -12.36 5.49 -8.56
CA ILE A 92 -11.61 6.56 -7.88
C ILE A 92 -10.51 7.11 -8.80
N ILE A 93 -9.70 6.21 -9.39
CA ILE A 93 -8.60 6.58 -10.28
C ILE A 93 -9.09 7.34 -11.51
N SER A 94 -10.30 7.06 -12.01
CA SER A 94 -10.87 7.72 -13.19
C SER A 94 -11.06 9.24 -13.03
N ALA A 95 -11.09 9.75 -11.79
CA ALA A 95 -11.14 11.17 -11.52
C ALA A 95 -9.79 11.88 -11.78
N ASN A 96 -8.68 11.13 -11.79
CA ASN A 96 -7.36 11.69 -12.06
C ASN A 96 -7.21 12.06 -13.53
N LYS A 97 -6.56 13.20 -13.79
CA LYS A 97 -6.29 13.69 -15.15
C LYS A 97 -4.78 13.58 -15.42
N PRO A 98 -4.33 12.59 -16.20
CA PRO A 98 -2.92 12.50 -16.56
C PRO A 98 -2.56 13.63 -17.54
N PHE A 99 -1.69 14.55 -17.11
CA PHE A 99 -1.17 15.64 -17.93
C PHE A 99 0.26 15.36 -18.38
N ARG A 100 0.67 16.03 -19.47
CA ARG A 100 2.09 16.23 -19.76
C ARG A 100 2.60 17.34 -18.83
N SER A 101 3.16 16.95 -17.71
CA SER A 101 3.64 17.88 -16.69
C SER A 101 5.09 18.26 -16.95
N TYR A 102 5.34 19.55 -17.18
CA TYR A 102 6.69 20.13 -17.32
C TYR A 102 7.01 21.06 -16.13
N LEU A 103 6.47 20.76 -14.96
CA LEU A 103 6.71 21.53 -13.74
C LEU A 103 8.14 21.40 -13.23
N GLY A 104 8.80 20.25 -13.49
CA GLY A 104 10.15 19.97 -13.00
C GLY A 104 10.14 19.77 -11.48
N MET A 105 10.89 20.61 -10.76
CA MET A 105 10.95 20.60 -9.29
C MET A 105 11.35 19.24 -8.68
N GLY A 106 12.26 18.52 -9.34
CA GLY A 106 12.76 17.20 -8.89
C GLY A 106 12.00 16.02 -9.48
N PHE A 107 10.83 16.22 -10.09
CA PHE A 107 10.04 15.15 -10.70
C PHE A 107 9.94 15.33 -12.21
N HIS A 108 10.50 14.37 -12.94
CA HIS A 108 10.57 14.39 -14.40
C HIS A 108 10.03 13.08 -14.94
N ASN A 109 9.13 13.15 -15.92
CA ASN A 109 8.59 11.94 -16.54
C ASN A 109 9.70 11.18 -17.29
N CYS A 110 9.66 9.85 -17.26
CA CYS A 110 10.60 8.99 -17.97
C CYS A 110 9.87 7.80 -18.60
N LEU A 111 10.49 7.20 -19.61
CA LEU A 111 9.99 5.95 -20.19
C LEU A 111 10.57 4.78 -19.41
N VAL A 112 9.76 4.18 -18.54
CA VAL A 112 10.15 2.95 -17.83
C VAL A 112 10.22 1.81 -18.85
N PRO A 113 11.39 1.15 -19.03
CA PRO A 113 11.50 0.05 -19.98
C PRO A 113 10.50 -1.08 -19.65
N PRO A 114 9.66 -1.53 -20.60
CA PRO A 114 8.64 -2.55 -20.33
C PRO A 114 9.21 -3.86 -19.75
N ALA A 115 10.44 -4.22 -20.13
CA ALA A 115 11.13 -5.38 -19.57
C ALA A 115 11.41 -5.23 -18.06
N ILE A 116 11.71 -4.02 -17.58
CA ILE A 116 11.93 -3.77 -16.15
C ILE A 116 10.59 -3.74 -15.42
N GLN A 117 9.59 -3.04 -15.96
CA GLN A 117 8.26 -2.99 -15.37
C GLN A 117 7.71 -4.40 -15.15
N ARG A 118 7.72 -5.23 -16.21
CA ARG A 118 7.09 -6.56 -16.15
C ARG A 118 7.85 -7.56 -15.29
N ASN A 119 9.19 -7.59 -15.38
CA ASN A 119 9.99 -8.66 -14.79
C ASN A 119 10.56 -8.33 -13.41
N LEU A 120 10.51 -7.06 -12.99
CA LEU A 120 10.98 -6.60 -11.69
C LEU A 120 9.84 -5.97 -10.87
N LEU A 121 9.22 -4.88 -11.35
CA LEU A 121 8.21 -4.15 -10.57
C LEU A 121 6.92 -4.96 -10.36
N GLU A 122 6.46 -5.67 -11.39
CA GLU A 122 5.25 -6.51 -11.36
C GLU A 122 5.54 -7.97 -10.98
N ASN A 123 6.74 -8.29 -10.50
CA ASN A 123 7.16 -9.66 -10.20
C ASN A 123 7.35 -9.88 -8.69
N PRO A 124 6.53 -10.72 -8.03
CA PRO A 124 6.65 -10.97 -6.59
C PRO A 124 8.00 -11.57 -6.19
N GLY A 125 8.72 -12.22 -7.12
CA GLY A 125 10.08 -12.69 -6.88
C GLY A 125 11.12 -11.59 -6.65
N TRP A 126 10.76 -10.31 -6.81
CA TRP A 126 11.62 -9.15 -6.51
C TRP A 126 11.11 -8.27 -5.37
N TYR A 127 9.79 -8.18 -5.15
CA TYR A 127 9.21 -7.24 -4.17
C TYR A 127 8.68 -7.88 -2.88
N THR A 128 8.64 -9.22 -2.78
CA THR A 128 8.12 -9.89 -1.56
C THR A 128 9.20 -10.12 -0.51
N GLN A 129 10.47 -10.15 -0.89
CA GLN A 129 11.57 -10.30 0.04
C GLN A 129 11.85 -9.01 0.80
N TYR A 130 12.36 -9.15 2.02
CA TYR A 130 12.75 -8.02 2.85
C TYR A 130 14.27 -7.74 2.79
N THR A 131 14.75 -6.91 3.72
CA THR A 131 16.15 -6.53 3.85
C THR A 131 17.08 -7.76 3.77
N PRO A 132 18.20 -7.67 3.02
CA PRO A 132 19.16 -8.76 2.84
C PRO A 132 20.01 -9.06 4.08
N TYR A 133 19.38 -9.43 5.19
CA TYR A 133 20.08 -9.87 6.40
C TYR A 133 20.85 -11.18 6.19
N GLN A 134 20.31 -12.10 5.38
CA GLN A 134 20.97 -13.35 4.98
C GLN A 134 21.55 -13.19 3.58
N ALA A 135 22.83 -12.83 3.50
CA ALA A 135 23.48 -12.44 2.25
C ALA A 135 23.54 -13.58 1.22
N GLU A 136 23.75 -14.82 1.66
CA GLU A 136 23.94 -16.01 0.83
C GLU A 136 22.73 -16.32 -0.05
N ILE A 137 21.52 -16.06 0.45
CA ILE A 137 20.26 -16.24 -0.27
C ILE A 137 19.72 -14.93 -0.86
N SER A 138 20.56 -13.89 -0.89
CA SER A 138 20.17 -12.53 -1.27
C SER A 138 21.07 -11.90 -2.33
N GLN A 139 21.99 -12.67 -2.91
CA GLN A 139 23.02 -12.17 -3.83
C GLN A 139 22.43 -11.41 -5.03
N GLY A 140 21.31 -11.86 -5.61
CA GLY A 140 20.73 -11.18 -6.78
C GLY A 140 20.35 -9.71 -6.52
N ARG A 141 19.71 -9.39 -5.38
CA ARG A 141 19.37 -8.00 -5.04
C ARG A 141 20.58 -7.22 -4.50
N LEU A 142 21.49 -7.88 -3.79
CA LEU A 142 22.73 -7.25 -3.33
C LEU A 142 23.61 -6.80 -4.50
N GLU A 143 23.71 -7.61 -5.55
CA GLU A 143 24.41 -7.26 -6.79
C GLU A 143 23.71 -6.08 -7.49
N SER A 144 22.37 -6.09 -7.57
CA SER A 144 21.62 -4.95 -8.13
C SER A 144 21.83 -3.66 -7.33
N LEU A 145 21.93 -3.73 -6.00
CA LEU A 145 22.22 -2.57 -5.15
C LEU A 145 23.67 -2.10 -5.32
N LEU A 146 24.62 -3.03 -5.50
CA LEU A 146 26.00 -2.69 -5.83
C LEU A 146 26.08 -1.95 -7.18
N ASN A 147 25.33 -2.42 -8.19
CA ASN A 147 25.22 -1.72 -9.48
C ASN A 147 24.66 -0.30 -9.32
N PHE A 148 23.67 -0.11 -8.45
CA PHE A 148 23.16 1.23 -8.11
C PHE A 148 24.25 2.11 -7.47
N GLN A 149 25.01 1.57 -6.51
CA GLN A 149 26.12 2.30 -5.88
C GLN A 149 27.20 2.69 -6.89
N THR A 150 27.60 1.75 -7.76
CA THR A 150 28.58 2.00 -8.81
C THR A 150 28.08 3.06 -9.79
N MET A 151 26.82 2.98 -10.24
CA MET A 151 26.21 3.99 -11.11
C MET A 151 26.24 5.39 -10.47
N VAL A 152 25.90 5.50 -9.17
CA VAL A 152 25.95 6.79 -8.47
C VAL A 152 27.39 7.30 -8.33
N VAL A 153 28.34 6.44 -7.99
CA VAL A 153 29.78 6.77 -7.93
C VAL A 153 30.28 7.28 -9.28
N ASP A 154 30.02 6.54 -10.37
CA ASP A 154 30.47 6.89 -11.72
C ASP A 154 29.88 8.22 -12.20
N LEU A 155 28.59 8.48 -11.91
CA LEU A 155 27.92 9.72 -12.33
C LEU A 155 28.32 10.94 -11.49
N THR A 156 28.59 10.75 -10.20
CA THR A 156 28.92 11.87 -9.29
C THR A 156 30.43 12.14 -9.18
N GLY A 157 31.27 11.15 -9.52
CA GLY A 157 32.71 11.20 -9.33
C GLY A 157 33.15 11.15 -7.86
N LEU A 158 32.24 10.80 -6.94
CA LEU A 158 32.54 10.63 -5.51
C LEU A 158 33.01 9.21 -5.21
N GLU A 159 33.74 9.02 -4.11
CA GLU A 159 34.41 7.75 -3.80
C GLU A 159 33.45 6.63 -3.35
N ILE A 160 32.35 6.98 -2.70
CA ILE A 160 31.40 6.03 -2.11
C ILE A 160 29.95 6.50 -2.27
N ALA A 161 29.03 5.55 -2.39
CA ALA A 161 27.59 5.76 -2.36
C ALA A 161 26.91 4.70 -1.49
N ASN A 162 25.78 5.05 -0.87
CA ASN A 162 24.96 4.09 -0.13
C ASN A 162 23.94 3.39 -1.05
N ALA A 163 23.16 2.48 -0.49
CA ALA A 163 22.13 1.71 -1.20
C ALA A 163 20.75 2.41 -1.20
N SER A 164 20.71 3.72 -1.44
CA SER A 164 19.54 4.64 -1.44
C SER A 164 19.18 5.32 -0.11
N LEU A 165 18.36 6.37 -0.21
CA LEU A 165 17.64 7.08 0.86
C LEU A 165 16.17 7.25 0.43
N LEU A 166 15.34 7.87 1.28
CA LEU A 166 13.89 7.96 1.05
C LEU A 166 13.53 8.85 -0.15
N ASP A 167 14.08 10.06 -0.21
CA ASP A 167 13.87 11.04 -1.27
C ASP A 167 15.01 12.08 -1.31
N GLU A 168 14.97 13.00 -2.27
CA GLU A 168 15.99 14.04 -2.44
C GLU A 168 16.06 14.99 -1.24
N ALA A 169 14.91 15.44 -0.73
CA ALA A 169 14.85 16.40 0.37
C ALA A 169 15.49 15.82 1.65
N THR A 170 15.13 14.57 1.98
CA THR A 170 15.69 13.84 3.13
C THR A 170 17.17 13.56 2.94
N ALA A 171 17.62 13.24 1.71
CA ALA A 171 19.04 13.13 1.40
C ALA A 171 19.82 14.43 1.63
N CYS A 172 19.27 15.59 1.24
CA CYS A 172 19.85 16.89 1.57
C CYS A 172 19.95 17.11 3.08
N ALA A 173 18.92 16.73 3.84
CA ALA A 173 18.92 16.85 5.30
C ALA A 173 19.94 15.92 5.96
N GLU A 174 20.08 14.68 5.50
CA GLU A 174 21.12 13.76 5.99
C GLU A 174 22.53 14.27 5.65
N ALA A 175 22.72 14.89 4.48
CA ALA A 175 23.98 15.57 4.14
C ALA A 175 24.28 16.72 5.11
N MET A 176 23.28 17.54 5.45
CA MET A 176 23.41 18.59 6.47
C MET A 176 23.82 18.01 7.83
N VAL A 177 23.19 16.91 8.27
CA VAL A 177 23.51 16.22 9.53
C VAL A 177 24.94 15.64 9.48
N MET A 178 25.35 15.04 8.37
CA MET A 178 26.70 14.54 8.16
C MET A 178 27.73 15.67 8.27
N CYS A 179 27.51 16.80 7.60
CA CYS A 179 28.36 17.98 7.71
C CYS A 179 28.44 18.49 9.16
N HIS A 180 27.31 18.56 9.87
CA HIS A 180 27.27 18.99 11.27
C HIS A 180 28.07 18.04 12.18
N THR A 181 27.97 16.74 11.95
CA THR A 181 28.66 15.69 12.71
C THR A 181 30.16 15.76 12.48
N VAL A 182 30.60 15.78 11.22
CA VAL A 182 32.03 15.84 10.85
C VAL A 182 32.70 17.14 11.31
N LYS A 183 31.95 18.25 11.33
CA LYS A 183 32.43 19.54 11.86
C LYS A 183 32.91 19.44 13.32
N GLY A 184 32.33 18.56 14.13
CA GLY A 184 32.69 18.35 15.53
C GLY A 184 32.30 19.52 16.46
N LYS A 185 32.98 19.62 17.61
CA LYS A 185 32.73 20.66 18.63
C LYS A 185 33.21 22.02 18.12
N GLY A 186 32.27 22.93 17.85
CA GLY A 186 32.58 24.29 17.42
C GLY A 186 31.33 25.15 17.26
N SER A 187 31.52 26.48 17.29
CA SER A 187 30.44 27.47 17.29
C SER A 187 29.72 27.65 15.95
N ARG A 188 30.23 27.08 14.85
CA ARG A 188 29.59 27.19 13.53
C ARG A 188 28.24 26.47 13.55
N ASN A 189 27.14 27.21 13.56
CA ASN A 189 25.78 26.66 13.65
C ASN A 189 24.88 27.10 12.49
N VAL A 190 25.49 27.44 11.35
CA VAL A 190 24.79 27.90 10.15
C VAL A 190 25.10 26.91 9.03
N PHE A 191 24.05 26.41 8.39
CA PHE A 191 24.13 25.65 7.13
C PHE A 191 23.58 26.54 6.02
N VAL A 192 24.26 26.60 4.88
CA VAL A 192 23.88 27.47 3.76
C VAL A 192 23.29 26.61 2.66
N ALA A 193 22.03 26.87 2.29
CA ALA A 193 21.38 26.31 1.12
C ALA A 193 21.21 27.40 0.07
N ALA A 194 21.42 27.06 -1.21
CA ALA A 194 21.19 27.99 -2.29
C ALA A 194 19.68 28.26 -2.46
N ALA A 195 19.32 29.50 -2.79
CA ALA A 195 17.92 29.93 -2.88
C ALA A 195 17.17 29.32 -4.07
N ASP A 196 17.89 28.76 -5.04
CA ASP A 196 17.40 28.12 -6.25
C ASP A 196 17.34 26.57 -6.14
N CYS A 197 17.66 26.01 -4.97
CA CYS A 197 17.30 24.62 -4.67
C CYS A 197 15.77 24.44 -4.72
N HIS A 198 15.32 23.20 -4.91
CA HIS A 198 13.90 22.91 -4.92
C HIS A 198 13.24 23.31 -3.58
N PRO A 199 12.06 23.97 -3.62
CA PRO A 199 11.47 24.56 -2.42
C PRO A 199 11.18 23.53 -1.33
N GLN A 200 10.77 22.32 -1.69
CA GLN A 200 10.54 21.23 -0.74
C GLN A 200 11.83 20.78 -0.03
N ASN A 201 13.00 20.89 -0.68
CA ASN A 201 14.28 20.58 -0.05
C ASN A 201 14.65 21.66 0.97
N ILE A 202 14.45 22.94 0.61
CA ILE A 202 14.69 24.09 1.50
C ILE A 202 13.79 23.99 2.73
N GLU A 203 12.50 23.72 2.54
CA GLU A 203 11.53 23.58 3.63
C GLU A 203 11.91 22.44 4.59
N LEU A 204 12.32 21.29 4.06
CA LEU A 204 12.74 20.17 4.91
C LEU A 204 14.06 20.45 5.63
N LEU A 205 15.03 21.11 4.97
CA LEU A 205 16.27 21.56 5.62
C LEU A 205 15.97 22.51 6.79
N GLN A 206 15.07 23.47 6.61
CA GLN A 206 14.63 24.38 7.68
C GLN A 206 13.96 23.61 8.81
N THR A 207 13.06 22.68 8.48
CA THR A 207 12.36 21.84 9.46
C THR A 207 13.34 21.01 10.29
N ARG A 208 14.37 20.45 9.66
CA ARG A 208 15.39 19.61 10.32
C ARG A 208 16.46 20.42 11.06
N ALA A 209 16.66 21.68 10.68
CA ALA A 209 17.56 22.60 11.38
C ALA A 209 16.90 23.29 12.57
N ALA A 210 15.56 23.24 12.68
CA ALA A 210 14.83 23.77 13.83
C ALA A 210 15.22 23.02 15.12
N PRO A 211 15.28 23.71 16.28
CA PRO A 211 15.61 23.10 17.58
C PRO A 211 14.64 22.02 18.04
#